data_AF-A0A6I2VSP8-F1
#
_entry.id   AF-A0A6I2VSP8-F1
#
_cell.length_a   1.000
_cell.length_b   1.000
_cell.length_c   1.000
_cell.angle_alpha   90.00
_cell.angle_beta   90.00
_cell.angle_gamma   90.00
#
_symmetry.space_group_name_H-M   'P 1'
#
loop_
_entity.id
_entity.type
_entity.pdbx_description
1 polymer ?
#
loop_
_entity_poly.entity_id
_entity_poly.type
_entity_poly.pdbx_seq_one_letter_code
_entity_poly.pdbx_strand_id
1 'polypeptide(L)'
;MSDTPLPPDFPTEDSPSDSPAERVEKRTWRRVFKFLKWDLIVSNSVAVLTTSIVAVTAMYATLTTTDKNLEESRRGARVSALVDEWSVTIADAAAAIELIDQRANDLWAFGAAYEQQGVILNEAMENETAKEKEYLKVRQNIAFSSAKAGLVSSTVTNKCLDKFVTMLDTWQNALNWTRSTLLLEDGVQSGIEAVAMQQDGRTALSNSLTIVRELARTELDTAGTDGSSVKCNIPDEESLWKKLVPEDAAS
;
A
#
# COMPACT_ATOMS: atom_id res chain seq x y z
N MET A 1 -25.24 -30.21 -22.40
CA MET A 1 -25.55 -28.91 -21.78
C MET A 1 -25.43 -29.14 -20.29
N SER A 2 -24.34 -28.68 -19.69
CA SER A 2 -24.05 -28.89 -18.27
C SER A 2 -24.49 -27.66 -17.50
N ASP A 3 -25.57 -27.80 -16.74
CA ASP A 3 -26.04 -26.80 -15.79
C ASP A 3 -24.99 -26.63 -14.70
N THR A 4 -24.23 -25.54 -14.81
CA THR A 4 -23.32 -25.09 -13.76
C THR A 4 -24.19 -24.37 -12.72
N PRO A 5 -24.12 -24.72 -11.42
CA PRO A 5 -24.90 -24.00 -10.41
C PRO A 5 -24.47 -22.53 -10.39
N LEU A 6 -25.44 -21.63 -10.50
CA LEU A 6 -25.21 -20.20 -10.26
C LEU A 6 -24.71 -20.01 -8.81
N PRO A 7 -23.81 -19.06 -8.55
CA PRO A 7 -23.35 -18.73 -7.20
C PRO A 7 -24.53 -18.33 -6.30
N PRO A 8 -24.45 -18.56 -4.97
CA PRO A 8 -25.56 -18.31 -4.06
C PRO A 8 -26.03 -16.87 -4.15
N ASP A 9 -27.36 -16.70 -4.18
CA ASP A 9 -28.04 -15.43 -4.39
C ASP A 9 -27.51 -14.32 -3.47
N PHE A 10 -27.21 -13.19 -4.11
CA PHE A 10 -26.77 -11.94 -3.48
C PHE A 10 -27.76 -11.48 -2.39
N PRO A 11 -27.31 -10.96 -1.24
CA PRO A 11 -28.21 -10.25 -0.34
C PRO A 11 -28.58 -8.90 -0.97
N THR A 12 -29.70 -8.87 -1.70
CA THR A 12 -30.32 -7.67 -2.24
C THR A 12 -31.12 -6.95 -1.16
N GLU A 13 -30.77 -5.68 -0.96
CA GLU A 13 -31.43 -4.65 -0.15
C GLU A 13 -31.72 -4.95 1.34
N ASP A 14 -31.79 -3.89 2.14
CA ASP A 14 -32.18 -3.99 3.55
C ASP A 14 -33.69 -4.24 3.58
N SER A 15 -34.11 -5.41 4.05
CA SER A 15 -35.54 -5.70 4.17
C SER A 15 -36.10 -4.96 5.39
N PRO A 16 -37.31 -4.38 5.34
CA PRO A 16 -37.91 -3.69 6.49
C PRO A 16 -38.08 -4.59 7.72
N SER A 17 -38.11 -5.91 7.50
CA SER A 17 -38.21 -6.95 8.53
C SER A 17 -36.87 -7.40 9.12
N ASP A 18 -35.74 -6.96 8.56
CA ASP A 18 -34.42 -7.39 9.07
C ASP A 18 -34.18 -6.81 10.46
N SER A 19 -33.75 -7.66 11.38
CA SER A 19 -33.33 -7.24 12.71
C SER A 19 -32.12 -6.30 12.63
N PRO A 20 -31.89 -5.43 13.63
CA PRO A 20 -30.75 -4.52 13.62
C PRO A 20 -29.40 -5.24 13.44
N ALA A 21 -29.26 -6.44 14.01
CA ALA A 21 -28.06 -7.27 13.87
C ALA A 21 -27.88 -7.78 12.43
N GLU A 22 -28.93 -8.29 11.80
CA GLU A 22 -28.88 -8.79 10.41
C GLU A 22 -28.59 -7.67 9.40
N ARG A 23 -29.07 -6.45 9.64
CA ARG A 23 -28.75 -5.30 8.78
C ARG A 23 -27.29 -4.90 8.87
N VAL A 24 -26.71 -4.94 10.09
CA VAL A 24 -25.29 -4.69 10.31
C VAL A 24 -24.46 -5.77 9.62
N GLU A 25 -24.81 -7.04 9.81
CA GLU A 25 -24.14 -8.17 9.17
C GLU A 25 -24.20 -8.08 7.63
N LYS A 26 -25.38 -7.81 7.05
CA LYS A 26 -25.54 -7.62 5.59
C LYS A 26 -24.73 -6.44 5.04
N ARG A 27 -24.59 -5.33 5.79
CA ARG A 27 -23.72 -4.20 5.39
C ARG A 27 -22.25 -4.57 5.45
N THR A 28 -21.83 -5.28 6.49
CA THR A 28 -20.45 -5.76 6.66
C THR A 28 -20.08 -6.69 5.51
N TRP A 29 -20.93 -7.68 5.20
CA TRP A 29 -20.73 -8.55 4.04
C TRP A 29 -20.72 -7.78 2.72
N ARG A 30 -21.61 -6.81 2.51
CA ARG A 30 -21.56 -5.96 1.31
C ARG A 30 -20.27 -5.15 1.20
N ARG A 31 -19.68 -4.70 2.31
CA ARG A 31 -18.38 -4.01 2.31
C ARG A 31 -17.23 -4.96 2.00
N VAL A 32 -17.18 -6.12 2.65
CA VAL A 32 -16.19 -7.17 2.39
C VAL A 32 -16.26 -7.64 0.93
N PHE A 33 -17.45 -7.83 0.37
CA PHE A 33 -17.61 -8.22 -1.02
C PHE A 33 -17.28 -7.10 -2.02
N LYS A 34 -17.60 -5.83 -1.72
CA LYS A 34 -17.14 -4.70 -2.54
C LYS A 34 -15.62 -4.58 -2.53
N PHE A 35 -15.02 -4.86 -1.39
CA PHE A 35 -13.57 -4.88 -1.20
C PHE A 35 -12.93 -6.01 -2.03
N LEU A 36 -13.40 -7.25 -1.89
CA LEU A 36 -12.96 -8.40 -2.70
C LEU A 36 -13.15 -8.17 -4.21
N LYS A 37 -14.24 -7.51 -4.61
CA LYS A 37 -14.51 -7.18 -6.02
C LYS A 37 -13.53 -6.12 -6.56
N TRP A 38 -13.15 -5.13 -5.76
CA TRP A 38 -12.13 -4.16 -6.14
C TRP A 38 -10.72 -4.78 -6.17
N ASP A 39 -10.42 -5.67 -5.23
CA ASP A 39 -9.17 -6.44 -5.17
C ASP A 39 -8.99 -7.33 -6.42
N LEU A 40 -10.09 -7.94 -6.91
CA LEU A 40 -10.09 -8.75 -8.13
C LEU A 40 -9.91 -7.93 -9.43
N ILE A 41 -10.27 -6.64 -9.40
CA ILE A 41 -10.14 -5.73 -10.56
C ILE A 41 -8.74 -5.11 -10.62
N VAL A 42 -8.06 -4.95 -9.47
CA VAL A 42 -6.78 -4.22 -9.35
C VAL A 42 -5.55 -5.14 -9.28
N SER A 43 -5.67 -6.42 -8.90
CA SER A 43 -4.49 -7.25 -8.64
C SER A 43 -4.29 -8.41 -9.61
N ASN A 44 -3.12 -8.41 -10.28
CA ASN A 44 -2.44 -9.63 -10.67
C ASN A 44 -1.87 -10.30 -9.40
N SER A 45 -2.69 -11.18 -8.82
CA SER A 45 -2.38 -12.29 -7.89
C SER A 45 -1.62 -12.12 -6.55
N VAL A 46 -0.92 -11.01 -6.23
CA VAL A 46 -0.17 -10.91 -4.94
C VAL A 46 -0.84 -10.03 -3.87
N ALA A 47 -1.65 -9.04 -4.23
CA ALA A 47 -2.30 -8.16 -3.26
C ALA A 47 -3.47 -8.86 -2.51
N VAL A 48 -4.21 -9.71 -3.22
CA VAL A 48 -5.45 -10.40 -2.78
C VAL A 48 -5.29 -11.24 -1.49
N LEU A 49 -4.09 -11.77 -1.23
CA LEU A 49 -3.84 -12.65 -0.08
C LEU A 49 -3.51 -11.91 1.23
N THR A 50 -3.18 -10.62 1.18
CA THR A 50 -2.69 -9.90 2.38
C THR A 50 -3.75 -9.02 3.03
N THR A 51 -4.68 -8.50 2.26
CA THR A 51 -5.82 -7.68 2.69
C THR A 51 -6.93 -8.50 3.37
N SER A 52 -7.10 -9.75 2.94
CA SER A 52 -8.02 -10.73 3.53
C SER A 52 -7.71 -11.01 5.02
N ILE A 53 -6.46 -10.87 5.46
CA ILE A 53 -6.07 -11.09 6.87
C ILE A 53 -6.67 -10.01 7.78
N VAL A 54 -6.64 -8.73 7.37
CA VAL A 54 -7.21 -7.61 8.15
C VAL A 54 -8.73 -7.78 8.28
N ALA A 55 -9.40 -8.19 7.19
CA ALA A 55 -10.82 -8.45 7.18
C ALA A 55 -11.22 -9.69 8.04
N VAL A 56 -10.40 -10.73 8.07
CA VAL A 56 -10.65 -11.93 8.88
C VAL A 56 -10.46 -11.65 10.39
N THR A 57 -9.41 -10.89 10.77
CA THR A 57 -9.21 -10.48 12.17
C THR A 57 -10.32 -9.55 12.66
N ALA A 58 -10.82 -8.66 11.79
CA ALA A 58 -12.00 -7.83 12.03
C ALA A 58 -13.26 -8.68 12.32
N MET A 59 -13.46 -9.73 11.52
CA MET A 59 -14.60 -10.63 11.64
C MET A 59 -14.58 -11.37 12.98
N TYR A 60 -13.42 -11.82 13.44
CA TYR A 60 -13.27 -12.46 14.75
C TYR A 60 -13.53 -11.47 15.91
N ALA A 61 -13.00 -10.25 15.83
CA ALA A 61 -13.20 -9.23 16.85
C ALA A 61 -14.66 -8.75 16.94
N THR A 62 -15.40 -8.71 15.83
CA THR A 62 -16.81 -8.32 15.82
C THR A 62 -17.75 -9.45 16.24
N LEU A 63 -17.54 -10.68 15.77
CA LEU A 63 -18.37 -11.85 16.13
C LEU A 63 -18.33 -12.19 17.63
N THR A 64 -17.23 -11.86 18.32
CA THR A 64 -17.08 -12.08 19.77
C THR A 64 -17.78 -11.04 20.63
N THR A 65 -18.27 -9.92 20.06
CA THR A 65 -18.93 -8.82 20.78
C THR A 65 -20.45 -8.89 20.79
N THR A 66 -21.05 -9.93 20.18
CA THR A 66 -22.51 -10.07 20.00
C THR A 66 -23.29 -10.26 21.32
N ASP A 67 -22.59 -10.45 22.43
CA ASP A 67 -23.16 -10.45 23.79
C ASP A 67 -22.16 -9.73 24.70
N LYS A 68 -22.34 -8.43 25.05
CA LYS A 68 -21.82 -7.75 26.28
C LYS A 68 -21.89 -6.20 26.30
N ASN A 69 -21.67 -5.71 27.52
CA ASN A 69 -21.54 -4.35 28.09
C ASN A 69 -21.06 -3.18 27.17
N LEU A 70 -21.35 -1.94 27.61
CA LEU A 70 -21.07 -0.68 26.90
C LEU A 70 -19.60 -0.50 26.47
N GLU A 71 -18.66 -1.04 27.24
CA GLU A 71 -17.23 -0.98 26.94
C GLU A 71 -16.83 -1.89 25.78
N GLU A 72 -17.43 -3.08 25.67
CA GLU A 72 -17.18 -4.03 24.59
C GLU A 72 -17.83 -3.57 23.27
N SER A 73 -18.98 -2.90 23.35
CA SER A 73 -19.58 -2.18 22.21
C SER A 73 -18.70 -1.02 21.72
N ARG A 74 -18.13 -0.22 22.63
CA ARG A 74 -17.18 0.86 22.28
C ARG A 74 -15.89 0.32 21.66
N ARG A 75 -15.37 -0.79 22.18
CA ARG A 75 -14.22 -1.49 21.61
C ARG A 75 -14.53 -1.99 20.19
N GLY A 76 -15.68 -2.62 19.98
CA GLY A 76 -16.12 -3.08 18.65
C GLY A 76 -16.22 -1.95 17.62
N ALA A 77 -16.76 -0.78 18.01
CA ALA A 77 -16.83 0.39 17.14
C ALA A 77 -15.44 0.93 16.75
N ARG A 78 -14.47 0.94 17.68
CA ARG A 78 -13.08 1.34 17.39
C ARG A 78 -12.38 0.36 16.46
N VAL A 79 -12.54 -0.93 16.70
CA VAL A 79 -11.97 -1.97 15.82
C VAL A 79 -12.58 -1.86 14.42
N SER A 80 -13.89 -1.66 14.29
CA SER A 80 -14.51 -1.45 12.96
C SER A 80 -13.92 -0.24 12.23
N ALA A 81 -13.69 0.87 12.92
CA ALA A 81 -13.09 2.06 12.31
C ALA A 81 -11.63 1.81 11.89
N LEU A 82 -10.85 1.12 12.73
CA LEU A 82 -9.49 0.70 12.40
C LEU A 82 -9.46 -0.16 11.14
N VAL A 83 -10.37 -1.12 11.00
CA VAL A 83 -10.44 -2.00 9.83
C VAL A 83 -10.75 -1.20 8.56
N ASP A 84 -11.75 -0.32 8.63
CA ASP A 84 -12.15 0.52 7.50
C ASP A 84 -10.97 1.38 7.03
N GLU A 85 -10.24 2.03 7.93
CA GLU A 85 -9.14 2.95 7.56
C GLU A 85 -7.82 2.23 7.20
N TRP A 86 -7.46 1.17 7.92
CA TRP A 86 -6.22 0.43 7.65
C TRP A 86 -6.29 -0.43 6.39
N SER A 87 -7.47 -0.95 6.04
CA SER A 87 -7.64 -1.71 4.80
C SER A 87 -7.36 -0.85 3.56
N VAL A 88 -7.86 0.39 3.54
CA VAL A 88 -7.59 1.37 2.48
C VAL A 88 -6.12 1.77 2.49
N THR A 89 -5.56 2.08 3.66
CA THR A 89 -4.16 2.50 3.78
C THR A 89 -3.18 1.44 3.28
N ILE A 90 -3.41 0.16 3.60
CA ILE A 90 -2.57 -0.95 3.13
C ILE A 90 -2.70 -1.14 1.62
N ALA A 91 -3.91 -1.01 1.07
CA ALA A 91 -4.14 -1.13 -0.37
C ALA A 91 -3.42 -0.01 -1.14
N ASP A 92 -3.57 1.23 -0.69
CA ASP A 92 -2.89 2.38 -1.30
C ASP A 92 -1.35 2.23 -1.19
N ALA A 93 -0.85 1.80 -0.02
CA ALA A 93 0.58 1.55 0.20
C ALA A 93 1.14 0.45 -0.72
N ALA A 94 0.40 -0.64 -0.93
CA ALA A 94 0.79 -1.71 -1.84
C ALA A 94 0.83 -1.21 -3.30
N ALA A 95 -0.19 -0.47 -3.72
CA ALA A 95 -0.25 0.11 -5.06
C ALA A 95 0.90 1.11 -5.32
N ALA A 96 1.26 1.93 -4.33
CA ALA A 96 2.39 2.85 -4.45
C ALA A 96 3.72 2.12 -4.64
N ILE A 97 3.96 1.07 -3.86
CA ILE A 97 5.18 0.25 -3.96
C ILE A 97 5.25 -0.45 -5.32
N GLU A 98 4.13 -1.00 -5.80
CA GLU A 98 4.07 -1.63 -7.12
C GLU A 98 4.40 -0.61 -8.23
N LEU A 99 3.85 0.60 -8.17
CA LEU A 99 4.14 1.64 -9.14
C LEU A 99 5.60 2.11 -9.07
N ILE A 100 6.19 2.22 -7.88
CA ILE A 100 7.63 2.51 -7.72
C ILE A 100 8.47 1.40 -8.40
N ASP A 101 8.12 0.13 -8.17
CA ASP A 101 8.82 -1.01 -8.76
C ASP A 101 8.74 -1.00 -10.29
N GLN A 102 7.54 -0.79 -10.82
CA GLN A 102 7.31 -0.73 -12.26
C GLN A 102 8.07 0.44 -12.91
N ARG A 103 8.10 1.61 -12.29
CA ARG A 103 8.88 2.76 -12.77
C ARG A 103 10.38 2.46 -12.78
N ALA A 104 10.90 1.85 -11.72
CA ALA A 104 12.29 1.41 -11.69
C ALA A 104 12.61 0.38 -12.80
N ASN A 105 11.66 -0.51 -13.14
CA ASN A 105 11.81 -1.45 -14.26
C ASN A 105 11.85 -0.73 -15.62
N ASP A 106 11.01 0.29 -15.84
CA ASP A 106 11.02 1.06 -17.09
C ASP A 106 12.34 1.81 -17.27
N LEU A 107 12.83 2.47 -16.21
CA LEU A 107 14.11 3.17 -16.22
C LEU A 107 15.28 2.20 -16.43
N TRP A 108 15.19 0.99 -15.87
CA TRP A 108 16.18 -0.07 -16.10
C TRP A 108 16.19 -0.53 -17.55
N ALA A 109 15.02 -0.76 -18.14
CA ALA A 109 14.90 -1.15 -19.54
C ALA A 109 15.46 -0.06 -20.47
N PHE A 110 15.21 1.22 -20.16
CA PHE A 110 15.78 2.35 -20.88
C PHE A 110 17.32 2.36 -20.78
N GLY A 111 17.87 2.31 -19.57
CA GLY A 111 19.32 2.32 -19.34
C GLY A 111 20.03 1.14 -19.98
N ALA A 112 19.46 -0.07 -19.89
CA ALA A 112 20.02 -1.28 -20.48
C ALA A 112 20.05 -1.24 -22.02
N ALA A 113 19.01 -0.67 -22.65
CA ALA A 113 18.99 -0.50 -24.11
C ALA A 113 20.02 0.52 -24.60
N TYR A 114 20.22 1.60 -23.83
CA TYR A 114 21.27 2.56 -24.09
C TYR A 114 22.66 1.91 -24.01
N GLU A 115 22.93 1.14 -22.95
CA GLU A 115 24.23 0.50 -22.73
C GLU A 115 24.55 -0.59 -23.78
N GLN A 116 23.58 -1.44 -24.12
CA GLN A 116 23.82 -2.60 -24.99
C GLN A 116 23.77 -2.30 -26.48
N GLN A 117 22.94 -1.33 -26.90
CA GLN A 117 22.62 -1.12 -28.31
C GLN A 117 22.85 0.33 -28.76
N GLY A 118 23.11 1.26 -27.84
CA GLY A 118 23.14 2.70 -28.14
C GLY A 118 21.79 3.22 -28.63
N VAL A 119 20.69 2.52 -28.31
CA VAL A 119 19.34 2.84 -28.76
C VAL A 119 18.55 3.48 -27.62
N ILE A 120 17.90 4.60 -27.93
CA ILE A 120 17.00 5.28 -27.01
C ILE A 120 15.60 4.64 -27.13
N LEU A 121 15.14 4.00 -26.06
CA LEU A 121 13.78 3.43 -25.98
C LEU A 121 12.78 4.49 -25.50
N ASN A 122 12.32 5.35 -26.40
CA ASN A 122 11.33 6.39 -26.07
C ASN A 122 10.06 5.82 -25.42
N GLU A 123 9.61 4.63 -25.83
CA GLU A 123 8.45 3.96 -25.23
C GLU A 123 8.63 3.67 -23.73
N ALA A 124 9.83 3.25 -23.30
CA ALA A 124 10.11 3.02 -21.89
C ALA A 124 9.98 4.32 -21.07
N MET A 125 10.44 5.44 -21.63
CA MET A 125 10.34 6.76 -21.00
C MET A 125 8.91 7.31 -20.96
N GLU A 126 8.14 7.10 -22.04
CA GLU A 126 6.72 7.44 -22.10
C GLU A 126 5.91 6.62 -21.07
N ASN A 127 6.20 5.32 -20.98
CA ASN A 127 5.60 4.43 -19.99
C ASN A 127 5.94 4.84 -18.56
N GLU A 128 7.20 5.16 -18.27
CA GLU A 128 7.61 5.66 -16.95
C GLU A 128 6.85 6.95 -16.60
N THR A 129 6.73 7.88 -17.55
CA THR A 129 6.05 9.17 -17.34
C THR A 129 4.56 8.97 -17.07
N ALA A 130 3.91 8.00 -17.73
CA ALA A 130 2.53 7.63 -17.45
C ALA A 130 2.39 7.07 -16.02
N LYS A 131 3.29 6.16 -15.61
CA LYS A 131 3.30 5.57 -14.28
C LYS A 131 3.62 6.57 -13.18
N GLU A 132 4.46 7.60 -13.43
CA GLU A 132 4.66 8.70 -12.48
C GLU A 132 3.33 9.42 -12.19
N LYS A 133 2.53 9.72 -13.22
CA LYS A 133 1.23 10.38 -13.03
C LYS A 133 0.25 9.52 -12.24
N GLU A 134 0.27 8.20 -12.44
CA GLU A 134 -0.51 7.26 -11.65
C GLU A 134 -0.03 7.21 -10.20
N TYR A 135 1.28 7.14 -10.00
CA TYR A 135 1.88 7.17 -8.67
C TYR A 135 1.50 8.44 -7.91
N LEU A 136 1.54 9.61 -8.53
CA LEU A 136 1.17 10.87 -7.86
C LEU A 136 -0.29 10.86 -7.39
N LYS A 137 -1.20 10.21 -8.12
CA LYS A 137 -2.60 10.01 -7.67
C LYS A 137 -2.67 9.08 -6.47
N VAL A 138 -1.95 7.95 -6.51
CA VAL A 138 -1.90 7.02 -5.38
C VAL A 138 -1.26 7.68 -4.16
N ARG A 139 -0.20 8.47 -4.35
CA ARG A 139 0.47 9.22 -3.29
C ARG A 139 -0.45 10.25 -2.63
N GLN A 140 -1.31 10.89 -3.41
CA GLN A 140 -2.37 11.75 -2.91
C GLN A 140 -3.39 10.94 -2.08
N ASN A 141 -3.82 9.76 -2.55
CA ASN A 141 -4.70 8.87 -1.78
C ASN A 141 -4.06 8.44 -0.46
N ILE A 142 -2.77 8.06 -0.47
CA ILE A 142 -1.99 7.72 0.73
C ILE A 142 -2.00 8.86 1.73
N ALA A 143 -1.84 10.11 1.30
CA ALA A 143 -1.87 11.26 2.21
C ALA A 143 -3.22 11.33 2.97
N PHE A 144 -4.32 11.01 2.31
CA PHE A 144 -5.64 10.98 2.93
C PHE A 144 -5.86 9.72 3.79
N SER A 145 -5.52 8.53 3.28
CA SER A 145 -5.76 7.27 3.99
C SER A 145 -4.85 7.12 5.20
N SER A 146 -3.55 7.45 5.09
CA SER A 146 -2.63 7.49 6.23
C SER A 146 -3.05 8.49 7.31
N ALA A 147 -3.55 9.68 6.93
CA ALA A 147 -4.06 10.65 7.89
C ALA A 147 -5.29 10.11 8.65
N LYS A 148 -6.22 9.43 7.96
CA LYS A 148 -7.39 8.82 8.61
C LYS A 148 -7.02 7.64 9.50
N ALA A 149 -6.15 6.75 9.03
CA ALA A 149 -5.60 5.67 9.85
C ALA A 149 -4.91 6.25 11.09
N GLY A 150 -4.21 7.37 10.95
CA GLY A 150 -3.55 8.04 12.05
C GLY A 150 -4.50 8.66 13.09
N LEU A 151 -5.72 9.03 12.72
CA LEU A 151 -6.74 9.51 13.67
C LEU A 151 -7.25 8.41 14.60
N VAL A 152 -7.19 7.16 14.16
CA VAL A 152 -7.70 6.00 14.90
C VAL A 152 -6.59 5.14 15.52
N SER A 153 -5.33 5.52 15.35
CA SER A 153 -4.15 4.75 15.77
C SER A 153 -3.34 5.45 16.86
N SER A 154 -2.47 4.69 17.52
CA SER A 154 -1.57 5.22 18.54
C SER A 154 -0.51 6.19 17.99
N THR A 155 0.04 7.03 18.87
CA THR A 155 1.12 7.98 18.51
C THR A 155 2.37 7.29 17.97
N VAL A 156 2.69 6.08 18.45
CA VAL A 156 3.87 5.33 17.98
C VAL A 156 3.65 4.90 16.52
N THR A 157 2.46 4.43 16.20
CA THR A 157 2.09 4.04 14.84
C THR A 157 2.08 5.21 13.88
N ASN A 158 1.56 6.37 14.30
CA ASN A 158 1.58 7.58 13.46
C ASN A 158 3.00 7.98 13.08
N LYS A 159 3.93 7.97 14.05
CA LYS A 159 5.36 8.25 13.77
C LYS A 159 5.96 7.27 12.75
N CYS A 160 5.53 6.01 12.77
CA CYS A 160 6.04 5.03 11.82
C CYS A 160 5.38 5.15 10.44
N LEU A 161 4.09 5.46 10.38
CA LEU A 161 3.40 5.80 9.14
C LEU A 161 4.01 7.03 8.48
N ASP A 162 4.36 8.06 9.25
CA ASP A 162 5.05 9.24 8.72
C ASP A 162 6.38 8.85 8.06
N LYS A 163 7.18 8.00 8.72
CA LYS A 163 8.42 7.46 8.12
C LYS A 163 8.17 6.67 6.84
N PHE A 164 7.11 5.86 6.80
CA PHE A 164 6.72 5.12 5.60
C PHE A 164 6.42 6.08 4.44
N VAL A 165 5.64 7.12 4.71
CA VAL A 165 5.28 8.14 3.72
C VAL A 165 6.52 8.91 3.25
N THR A 166 7.42 9.30 4.15
CA THR A 166 8.71 9.92 3.78
C THR A 166 9.56 8.98 2.91
N MET A 167 9.62 7.69 3.24
CA MET A 167 10.35 6.71 2.44
C MET A 167 9.81 6.60 1.01
N LEU A 168 8.47 6.61 0.84
CA LEU A 168 7.86 6.67 -0.50
C LEU A 168 8.24 7.96 -1.26
N ASP A 169 8.29 9.10 -0.57
CA ASP A 169 8.74 10.37 -1.18
C ASP A 169 10.21 10.32 -1.60
N THR A 170 11.08 9.72 -0.78
CA THR A 170 12.50 9.54 -1.12
C THR A 170 12.65 8.66 -2.37
N TRP A 171 11.90 7.56 -2.47
CA TRP A 171 11.89 6.72 -3.67
C TRP A 171 11.41 7.46 -4.91
N GLN A 172 10.32 8.24 -4.78
CA GLN A 172 9.83 9.10 -5.87
C GLN A 172 10.90 10.07 -6.35
N ASN A 173 11.57 10.75 -5.41
CA ASN A 173 12.60 11.73 -5.73
C ASN A 173 13.82 11.07 -6.40
N ALA A 174 14.23 9.88 -5.92
CA ALA A 174 15.32 9.12 -6.52
C ALA A 174 14.98 8.68 -7.96
N LEU A 175 13.77 8.17 -8.21
CA LEU A 175 13.32 7.81 -9.56
C LEU A 175 13.28 9.03 -10.50
N ASN A 176 12.82 10.17 -10.00
CA ASN A 176 12.78 11.42 -10.77
C ASN A 176 14.19 11.92 -11.11
N TRP A 177 15.10 11.85 -10.13
CA TRP A 177 16.52 12.15 -10.34
C TRP A 177 17.10 11.22 -11.41
N THR A 178 16.92 9.91 -11.27
CA THR A 178 17.46 8.90 -12.21
C THR A 178 16.95 9.11 -13.62
N ARG A 179 15.65 9.40 -13.78
CA ARG A 179 15.06 9.73 -15.07
C ARG A 179 15.73 10.94 -15.70
N SER A 180 15.84 12.03 -14.95
CA SER A 180 16.48 13.25 -15.45
C SER A 180 17.93 13.00 -15.84
N THR A 181 18.67 12.22 -15.04
CA THR A 181 20.06 11.87 -15.30
C THR A 181 20.24 10.98 -16.53
N LEU A 182 19.36 10.00 -16.75
CA LEU A 182 19.38 9.13 -17.94
C LEU A 182 19.12 9.87 -19.26
N LEU A 183 18.54 11.08 -19.20
CA LEU A 183 18.27 11.91 -20.38
C LEU A 183 19.43 12.88 -20.72
N LEU A 184 20.47 12.96 -19.88
CA LEU A 184 21.65 13.80 -20.11
C LEU A 184 22.77 12.96 -20.76
N GLU A 185 23.39 13.46 -21.84
CA GLU A 185 24.50 12.75 -22.53
C GLU A 185 25.63 12.36 -21.56
N ASP A 186 26.07 13.30 -20.71
CA ASP A 186 27.14 13.05 -19.74
C ASP A 186 26.64 12.34 -18.46
N GLY A 187 25.32 12.20 -18.29
CA GLY A 187 24.69 11.66 -17.08
C GLY A 187 24.33 10.18 -17.18
N VAL A 188 24.28 9.60 -18.39
CA VAL A 188 23.69 8.27 -18.60
C VAL A 188 24.33 7.19 -17.73
N GLN A 189 25.66 7.21 -17.54
CA GLN A 189 26.35 6.23 -16.71
C GLN A 189 25.91 6.30 -15.24
N SER A 190 25.82 7.50 -14.66
CA SER A 190 25.30 7.71 -13.30
C SER A 190 23.83 7.34 -13.19
N GLY A 191 23.05 7.55 -14.26
CA GLY A 191 21.67 7.10 -14.35
C GLY A 191 21.54 5.58 -14.29
N ILE A 192 22.33 4.86 -15.08
CA ILE A 192 22.37 3.38 -15.09
C ILE A 192 22.78 2.83 -13.72
N GLU A 193 23.81 3.42 -13.10
CA GLU A 193 24.25 3.05 -11.76
C GLU A 193 23.14 3.25 -10.71
N ALA A 194 22.46 4.39 -10.74
CA ALA A 194 21.35 4.66 -9.83
C ALA A 194 20.20 3.66 -10.02
N VAL A 195 19.88 3.27 -11.24
CA VAL A 195 18.86 2.23 -11.45
C VAL A 195 19.32 0.90 -10.83
N ALA A 196 20.59 0.51 -11.00
CA ALA A 196 21.10 -0.71 -10.37
C ALA A 196 20.99 -0.64 -8.83
N MET A 197 21.37 0.49 -8.23
CA MET A 197 21.20 0.74 -6.79
C MET A 197 19.73 0.64 -6.35
N GLN A 198 18.80 1.17 -7.15
CA GLN A 198 17.36 1.09 -6.89
C GLN A 198 16.82 -0.34 -7.02
N GLN A 199 17.33 -1.15 -7.95
CA GLN A 199 17.00 -2.56 -8.05
C GLN A 199 17.42 -3.33 -6.78
N ASP A 200 18.64 -3.09 -6.30
CA ASP A 200 19.15 -3.68 -5.06
C ASP A 200 18.38 -3.18 -3.82
N GLY A 201 17.92 -1.93 -3.85
CA GLY A 201 17.14 -1.28 -2.81
C GLY A 201 15.70 -1.81 -2.64
N ARG A 202 15.15 -2.57 -3.60
CA ARG A 202 13.73 -2.99 -3.61
C ARG A 202 13.27 -3.72 -2.35
N THR A 203 14.17 -4.45 -1.70
CA THR A 203 13.88 -5.16 -0.45
C THR A 203 13.44 -4.20 0.67
N ALA A 204 13.87 -2.93 0.64
CA ALA A 204 13.43 -1.92 1.59
C ALA A 204 11.94 -1.58 1.44
N LEU A 205 11.40 -1.59 0.21
CA LEU A 205 9.98 -1.34 -0.06
C LEU A 205 9.10 -2.45 0.53
N SER A 206 9.44 -3.72 0.24
CA SER A 206 8.67 -4.88 0.71
C SER A 206 8.74 -5.05 2.23
N ASN A 207 9.91 -4.83 2.84
CA ASN A 207 10.06 -4.82 4.29
C ASN A 207 9.22 -3.71 4.94
N SER A 208 9.19 -2.52 4.35
CA SER A 208 8.41 -1.41 4.88
C SER A 208 6.90 -1.65 4.80
N LEU A 209 6.41 -2.26 3.71
CA LEU A 209 5.00 -2.67 3.62
C LEU A 209 4.64 -3.73 4.67
N THR A 210 5.59 -4.61 4.99
CA THR A 210 5.42 -5.62 6.04
C THR A 210 5.27 -4.94 7.41
N ILE A 211 6.10 -3.94 7.71
CA ILE A 211 5.98 -3.12 8.93
C ILE A 211 4.60 -2.44 9.00
N VAL A 212 4.14 -1.82 7.90
CA VAL A 212 2.80 -1.17 7.85
C VAL A 212 1.68 -2.17 8.14
N ARG A 213 1.77 -3.40 7.62
CA ARG A 213 0.80 -4.47 7.92
C ARG A 213 0.86 -4.93 9.38
N GLU A 214 2.05 -5.02 9.96
CA GLU A 214 2.22 -5.37 11.38
C GLU A 214 1.68 -4.28 12.32
N LEU A 215 1.86 -3.00 11.97
CA LEU A 215 1.24 -1.89 12.68
C LEU A 215 -0.28 -2.02 12.67
N ALA A 216 -0.88 -2.24 11.50
CA ALA A 216 -2.33 -2.41 11.38
C ALA A 216 -2.85 -3.55 12.26
N ARG A 217 -2.18 -4.70 12.25
CA ARG A 217 -2.56 -5.86 13.10
C ARG A 217 -2.45 -5.53 14.58
N THR A 218 -1.37 -4.88 14.98
CA THR A 218 -1.14 -4.51 16.38
C THR A 218 -2.18 -3.51 16.86
N GLU A 219 -2.47 -2.48 16.07
CA GLU A 219 -3.52 -1.49 16.40
C GLU A 219 -4.91 -2.14 16.47
N LEU A 220 -5.20 -3.15 15.64
CA LEU A 220 -6.45 -3.91 15.73
C LEU A 220 -6.53 -4.71 17.04
N ASP A 221 -5.46 -5.40 17.41
CA ASP A 221 -5.40 -6.20 18.63
C ASP A 221 -5.55 -5.33 19.89
N THR A 222 -4.96 -4.13 19.87
CA THR A 222 -5.01 -3.16 20.97
C THR A 222 -6.16 -2.16 20.87
N ALA A 223 -7.02 -2.28 19.86
CA ALA A 223 -8.12 -1.36 19.57
C ALA A 223 -7.68 0.12 19.52
N GLY A 224 -6.52 0.39 18.92
CA GLY A 224 -6.02 1.74 18.62
C GLY A 224 -5.17 2.36 19.73
N THR A 225 -4.86 1.59 20.78
CA THR A 225 -4.28 2.15 22.02
C THR A 225 -2.76 1.99 22.11
N ASP A 226 -2.19 1.00 21.43
CA ASP A 226 -0.75 0.73 21.48
C ASP A 226 -0.27 0.04 20.19
N GLY A 227 0.80 0.58 19.60
CA GLY A 227 1.54 0.02 18.46
C GLY A 227 3.01 -0.28 18.79
N SER A 228 3.42 -0.17 20.05
CA SER A 228 4.84 -0.17 20.46
C SER A 228 5.56 -1.51 20.32
N SER A 229 4.82 -2.61 20.15
CA SER A 229 5.40 -3.94 19.90
C SER A 229 6.04 -4.05 18.51
N VAL A 230 5.66 -3.18 17.56
CA VAL A 230 6.21 -3.16 16.21
C VAL A 230 7.43 -2.24 16.15
N LYS A 231 8.58 -2.79 15.76
CA LYS A 231 9.80 -2.00 15.57
C LYS A 231 9.74 -1.25 14.25
N CYS A 232 9.72 0.08 14.33
CA CYS A 232 9.75 0.93 13.14
C CYS A 232 11.16 1.06 12.55
N ASN A 233 11.59 0.04 11.81
CA ASN A 233 12.90 -0.02 11.14
C ASN A 233 12.86 0.49 9.69
N ILE A 234 11.91 1.37 9.37
CA ILE A 234 11.85 2.03 8.07
C ILE A 234 13.04 3.00 7.98
N PRO A 235 13.87 2.90 6.91
CA PRO A 235 15.00 3.79 6.69
C PRO A 235 14.57 5.26 6.69
N ASP A 236 15.41 6.13 7.25
CA ASP A 236 15.24 7.57 7.06
C ASP A 236 15.65 8.00 5.65
N GLU A 237 15.28 9.22 5.28
CA GLU A 237 15.55 9.78 3.95
C GLU A 237 17.04 9.75 3.60
N GLU A 238 17.92 10.16 4.51
CA GLU A 238 19.36 10.25 4.24
C GLU A 238 19.99 8.87 4.01
N SER A 239 19.69 7.90 4.87
CA SER A 239 20.20 6.54 4.75
C SER A 239 19.63 5.80 3.55
N LEU A 240 18.40 6.13 3.16
CA LEU A 240 17.77 5.58 1.97
C LEU A 240 18.33 6.21 0.70
N TRP A 241 18.48 7.54 0.64
CA TRP A 241 19.00 8.26 -0.53
C TRP A 241 20.35 7.70 -0.98
N LYS A 242 21.28 7.49 -0.04
CA LYS A 242 22.61 6.89 -0.30
C LYS A 242 22.55 5.47 -0.89
N LYS A 243 21.41 4.78 -0.77
CA LYS A 243 21.18 3.45 -1.35
C LYS A 243 20.45 3.50 -2.69
N LEU A 244 19.93 4.66 -3.11
CA LEU A 244 19.14 4.82 -4.33
C LEU A 244 19.80 5.70 -5.39
N VAL A 245 20.75 6.54 -4.98
CA VAL A 245 21.43 7.51 -5.85
C VAL A 245 22.94 7.49 -5.57
N PRO A 246 23.81 7.49 -6.61
CA PRO A 246 25.26 7.53 -6.45
C PRO A 246 25.76 8.77 -5.68
N GLU A 247 26.89 8.66 -4.98
CA GLU A 247 27.43 9.78 -4.18
C GLU A 247 27.92 10.95 -5.05
N ASP A 248 28.47 10.68 -6.24
CA ASP A 248 28.97 11.69 -7.18
C ASP A 248 27.86 12.56 -7.79
N ALA A 249 26.60 12.21 -7.55
CA ALA A 249 25.42 12.92 -8.02
C ALA A 249 24.81 13.91 -7.01
N ALA A 250 25.31 13.92 -5.77
CA ALA A 250 24.75 14.71 -4.66
C ALA A 250 25.34 16.13 -4.54
N SER A 251 26.15 16.58 -5.51
CA SER A 251 26.83 17.88 -5.51
C SER A 251 26.20 18.92 -6.42
#